data_AF-A0A7S0QWY5-F1
#
_entry.id   AF-A0A7S0QWY5-F1
#
_cell.length_a   1.000
_cell.length_b   1.000
_cell.length_c   1.000
_cell.angle_alpha   90.00
_cell.angle_beta   90.00
_cell.angle_gamma   90.00
#
_symmetry.space_group_name_H-M   'P 1'
#
loop_
_entity.id
_entity.type
_entity.pdbx_description
1 polymer ?
#
loop_
_entity_poly.entity_id
_entity_poly.type
_entity_poly.pdbx_seq_one_letter_code
_entity_poly.pdbx_strand_id
1 'polypeptide(L)'
;MGEENSIKLARCNGLSSEGPVYFCIFGRLHLVGMATFPETDETSQYAHFSIAGDCVYEGFCDDFGPMNLGTIFRFCAILEDQHRLWRNKSIALCSEPDGKSLTNTVFLLGVYMMIRLGQPPSSIIGKFEPLREQLLSFRDVSPGEQNFHLQLEDCWQGIWRARKLGWVDFTPTGFSYDEYVHYDDPLNADLHEVVPGKFV
;
A
#
# COMPACT_ATOMS: atom_id res chain seq x y z
N MET A 1 26.71 -3.47 -24.35
CA MET A 1 26.41 -4.65 -23.51
C MET A 1 26.67 -4.23 -22.07
N GLY A 2 25.70 -3.82 -21.26
CA GLY A 2 24.29 -3.50 -21.48
C GLY A 2 23.97 -2.19 -20.76
N GLU A 3 23.01 -1.43 -21.29
CA GLU A 3 22.43 -0.28 -20.58
C GLU A 3 21.53 -0.82 -19.47
N GLU A 4 21.90 -0.54 -18.22
CA GLU A 4 21.05 -0.75 -17.05
C GLU A 4 19.83 0.19 -17.17
N ASN A 5 18.70 -0.38 -17.56
CA ASN A 5 17.39 0.26 -17.47
C ASN A 5 16.97 0.37 -15.99
N SER A 6 17.59 1.28 -15.24
CA SER A 6 17.11 1.69 -13.92
C SER A 6 15.85 2.53 -14.08
N ILE A 7 14.70 1.90 -13.88
CA ILE A 7 13.42 2.57 -13.93
C ILE A 7 13.23 3.41 -12.66
N LYS A 8 13.53 4.71 -12.75
CA LYS A 8 13.31 5.68 -11.66
C LYS A 8 11.83 6.10 -11.66
N LEU A 9 11.06 5.81 -10.61
CA LEU A 9 9.81 6.53 -10.35
C LEU A 9 10.20 7.97 -10.09
N ALA A 10 9.98 8.84 -11.08
CA ALA A 10 10.24 10.27 -11.08
C ALA A 10 11.63 10.70 -10.58
N ARG A 11 12.38 11.34 -11.48
CA ARG A 11 13.44 12.27 -11.08
C ARG A 11 12.80 13.37 -10.21
N CYS A 12 12.87 13.22 -8.90
CA CYS A 12 12.72 14.31 -7.96
C CYS A 12 13.92 15.24 -8.14
N ASN A 13 13.69 16.29 -8.93
CA ASN A 13 14.38 17.58 -9.01
C ASN A 13 14.56 17.99 -10.47
N GLY A 14 13.63 18.81 -10.96
CA GLY A 14 13.68 19.45 -12.27
C GLY A 14 12.90 18.69 -13.34
N LEU A 15 11.99 19.41 -13.99
CA LEU A 15 11.27 19.01 -15.21
C LEU A 15 12.11 18.12 -16.13
N SER A 16 11.83 16.82 -16.16
CA SER A 16 12.23 15.98 -17.29
C SER A 16 11.29 16.23 -18.45
N SER A 17 11.84 16.28 -19.66
CA SER A 17 11.13 16.49 -20.94
C SER A 17 10.18 15.34 -21.33
N GLU A 18 10.15 14.27 -20.55
CA GLU A 18 9.31 13.09 -20.74
C GLU A 18 8.42 12.98 -19.50
N GLY A 19 7.10 12.93 -19.70
CA GLY A 19 6.08 13.03 -18.64
C GLY A 19 6.06 11.88 -17.61
N PRO A 20 4.99 11.74 -16.82
CA PRO A 20 4.91 10.74 -15.76
C PRO A 20 4.97 9.30 -16.30
N VAL A 21 5.67 8.41 -15.58
CA VAL A 21 5.77 6.98 -15.90
C VAL A 21 4.70 6.20 -15.13
N TYR A 22 3.83 5.49 -15.86
CA TYR A 22 2.74 4.70 -15.30
C TYR A 22 3.11 3.22 -15.24
N PHE A 23 3.16 2.66 -14.03
CA PHE A 23 3.50 1.26 -13.79
C PHE A 23 2.25 0.42 -13.69
N CYS A 24 1.94 -0.38 -14.72
CA CYS A 24 0.79 -1.28 -14.67
C CYS A 24 1.00 -2.38 -13.61
N ILE A 25 0.15 -2.37 -12.59
CA ILE A 25 0.17 -3.34 -11.51
C ILE A 25 -0.74 -4.53 -11.86
N PHE A 26 -1.99 -4.23 -12.21
CA PHE A 26 -2.99 -5.22 -12.59
C PHE A 26 -4.13 -4.61 -13.40
N GLY A 27 -4.36 -5.15 -14.60
CA GLY A 27 -5.46 -4.71 -15.46
C GLY A 27 -5.41 -3.22 -15.77
N ARG A 28 -6.36 -2.45 -15.23
CA ARG A 28 -6.46 -0.98 -15.38
C ARG A 28 -5.77 -0.20 -14.25
N LEU A 29 -5.22 -0.87 -13.25
CA LEU A 29 -4.59 -0.23 -12.10
C LEU A 29 -3.10 0.01 -12.34
N HIS A 30 -2.69 1.26 -12.21
CA HIS A 30 -1.33 1.74 -12.39
C HIS A 30 -0.85 2.45 -11.13
N LEU A 31 0.44 2.35 -10.83
CA LEU A 31 1.14 3.15 -9.82
C LEU A 31 1.95 4.24 -10.54
N VAL A 32 1.97 5.44 -9.98
CA VAL A 32 2.72 6.59 -10.51
C VAL A 32 3.41 7.31 -9.37
N GLY A 33 4.68 7.62 -9.51
CA GLY A 33 5.39 8.52 -8.58
C GLY A 33 5.30 9.94 -9.10
N MET A 34 4.64 10.84 -8.36
CA MET A 34 4.52 12.25 -8.76
C MET A 34 4.64 13.15 -7.53
N ALA A 35 5.40 14.25 -7.66
CA ALA A 35 5.45 15.29 -6.63
C ALA A 35 4.22 16.22 -6.66
N THR A 36 3.58 16.34 -7.83
CA THR A 36 2.34 17.11 -8.03
C THR A 36 1.31 16.23 -8.69
N PHE A 37 0.15 16.06 -8.06
CA PHE A 37 -0.92 15.23 -8.59
C PHE A 37 -1.68 16.02 -9.66
N PRO A 38 -1.73 15.55 -10.92
CA PRO A 38 -2.52 16.21 -11.94
C PRO A 38 -4.01 16.09 -11.56
N GLU A 39 -4.77 17.15 -11.76
CA GLU A 39 -6.23 17.05 -11.71
C GLU A 39 -6.68 16.03 -12.76
N THR A 40 -7.67 15.20 -12.42
CA THR A 40 -8.23 14.24 -13.38
C THR A 40 -8.92 15.00 -14.49
N ASP A 41 -8.24 15.13 -15.62
CA ASP A 41 -8.81 15.67 -16.85
C ASP A 41 -9.81 14.65 -17.45
N GLU A 42 -11.01 15.10 -17.81
CA GLU A 42 -12.01 14.25 -18.48
C GLU A 42 -11.49 13.63 -19.77
N THR A 43 -10.56 14.29 -20.46
CA THR A 43 -9.93 13.82 -21.70
C THR A 43 -8.77 12.83 -21.47
N SER A 44 -8.24 12.73 -20.24
CA SER A 44 -7.17 11.81 -19.90
C SER A 44 -7.65 10.35 -19.91
N GLN A 45 -6.83 9.44 -20.44
CA GLN A 45 -7.03 7.99 -20.31
C GLN A 45 -6.95 7.52 -18.84
N TYR A 46 -6.24 8.28 -18.00
CA TYR A 46 -6.01 7.96 -16.59
C TYR A 46 -6.87 8.84 -15.68
N ALA A 47 -7.47 8.22 -14.67
CA ALA A 47 -8.02 8.88 -13.50
C ALA A 47 -7.01 8.79 -12.37
N HIS A 48 -6.53 9.94 -11.90
CA HIS A 48 -5.51 10.03 -10.87
C HIS A 48 -6.15 10.19 -9.51
N PHE A 49 -5.63 9.47 -8.52
CA PHE A 49 -6.00 9.64 -7.12
C PHE A 49 -4.79 9.35 -6.23
N SER A 50 -4.78 9.89 -5.03
CA SER A 50 -3.81 9.55 -4.00
C SER A 50 -4.54 9.04 -2.76
N ILE A 51 -3.78 8.45 -1.84
CA ILE A 51 -4.28 8.02 -0.52
C ILE A 51 -3.66 8.87 0.61
N ALA A 52 -3.02 9.99 0.25
CA ALA A 52 -2.43 10.92 1.20
C ALA A 52 -3.53 11.53 2.07
N GLY A 53 -3.33 11.53 3.39
CA GLY A 53 -4.33 11.98 4.36
C GLY A 53 -5.42 10.94 4.67
N ASP A 54 -5.71 10.02 3.75
CA ASP A 54 -6.61 8.90 4.01
C ASP A 54 -5.89 7.75 4.71
N CYS A 55 -4.78 7.28 4.15
CA CYS A 55 -4.04 6.13 4.67
C CYS A 55 -2.73 6.65 5.27
N VAL A 56 -2.80 7.10 6.53
CA VAL A 56 -1.65 7.66 7.25
C VAL A 56 -1.16 6.64 8.27
N TYR A 57 0.16 6.49 8.35
CA TYR A 57 0.82 5.74 9.42
C TYR A 57 1.19 6.70 10.55
N GLU A 58 0.82 6.35 11.78
CA GLU A 58 1.19 7.10 12.98
C GLU A 58 2.42 6.43 13.61
N GLY A 59 3.59 7.02 13.40
CA GLY A 59 4.85 6.47 13.90
C GLY A 59 5.13 6.84 15.35
N PHE A 60 5.77 5.93 16.08
CA PHE A 60 6.21 6.16 17.46
C PHE A 60 7.62 6.78 17.54
N CYS A 61 8.49 6.39 16.62
CA CYS A 61 9.87 6.85 16.49
C CYS A 61 10.21 7.04 14.99
N ASP A 62 11.24 6.36 14.50
CA ASP A 62 11.65 6.40 13.09
C ASP A 62 10.90 5.38 12.21
N ASP A 63 10.07 4.53 12.83
CA ASP A 63 9.16 3.62 12.15
C ASP A 63 8.20 4.36 11.23
N PHE A 64 7.80 3.69 10.16
CA PHE A 64 6.96 4.28 9.12
C PHE A 64 5.89 3.32 8.60
N GLY A 65 5.84 2.09 9.10
CA GLY A 65 4.96 1.05 8.58
C GLY A 65 5.34 -0.35 9.12
N PRO A 66 4.70 -1.41 8.59
CA PRO A 66 3.66 -1.37 7.56
C PRO A 66 2.32 -0.82 8.07
N MET A 67 1.41 -0.52 7.15
CA MET A 67 0.04 -0.08 7.47
C MET A 67 -0.74 -1.17 8.23
N ASN A 68 -1.54 -0.75 9.22
CA ASN A 68 -2.34 -1.64 10.06
C ASN A 68 -3.61 -2.18 9.35
N LEU A 69 -4.37 -3.06 10.01
CA LEU A 69 -5.51 -3.75 9.40
C LEU A 69 -6.67 -2.80 9.05
N GLY A 70 -6.94 -1.79 9.89
CA GLY A 70 -7.91 -0.75 9.63
C GLY A 70 -7.57 0.05 8.37
N THR A 71 -6.31 0.44 8.20
CA THR A 71 -5.85 1.16 7.00
C THR A 71 -5.91 0.27 5.75
N ILE A 72 -5.57 -1.01 5.86
CA ILE A 72 -5.74 -1.96 4.74
C ILE A 72 -7.22 -2.05 4.34
N PHE A 73 -8.14 -2.16 5.31
CA PHE A 73 -9.59 -2.21 5.04
C PHE A 73 -10.07 -0.97 4.30
N ARG A 74 -9.70 0.23 4.79
CA ARG A 74 -10.04 1.50 4.14
C ARG A 74 -9.45 1.62 2.73
N PHE A 75 -8.19 1.25 2.55
CA PHE A 75 -7.53 1.27 1.25
C PHE A 75 -8.29 0.41 0.23
N CYS A 76 -8.73 -0.79 0.63
CA CYS A 76 -9.54 -1.65 -0.23
C CYS A 76 -10.84 -0.94 -0.65
N ALA A 77 -11.55 -0.32 0.29
CA ALA A 77 -12.76 0.44 -0.01
C ALA A 77 -12.48 1.59 -0.98
N ILE A 78 -11.50 2.46 -0.67
CA ILE A 78 -11.13 3.61 -1.52
C ILE A 78 -10.82 3.16 -2.95
N LEU A 79 -10.01 2.12 -3.13
CA LEU A 79 -9.61 1.64 -4.46
C LEU A 79 -10.80 1.04 -5.23
N GLU A 80 -11.70 0.34 -4.55
CA GLU A 80 -12.94 -0.16 -5.16
C GLU A 80 -13.87 0.98 -5.59
N ASP A 81 -13.99 2.03 -4.79
CA ASP A 81 -14.73 3.26 -5.12
C ASP A 81 -14.16 3.91 -6.38
N GLN A 82 -12.83 4.02 -6.51
CA GLN A 82 -12.18 4.50 -7.74
C GLN A 82 -12.52 3.62 -8.95
N HIS A 83 -12.51 2.29 -8.79
CA HIS A 83 -12.93 1.36 -9.84
C HIS A 83 -14.40 1.54 -10.26
N ARG A 84 -15.29 1.84 -9.31
CA ARG A 84 -16.71 2.09 -9.58
C ARG A 84 -16.95 3.45 -10.23
N LEU A 85 -16.22 4.48 -9.81
CA LEU A 85 -16.32 5.83 -10.36
C LEU A 85 -15.77 5.88 -11.79
N TRP A 86 -14.61 5.28 -12.03
CA TRP A 86 -13.86 5.36 -13.29
C TRP A 86 -13.89 4.05 -14.07
N ARG A 87 -15.10 3.59 -14.44
CA ARG A 87 -15.28 2.30 -15.14
C ARG A 87 -14.58 2.20 -16.49
N ASN A 88 -14.40 3.33 -17.18
CA ASN A 88 -13.88 3.40 -18.55
C ASN A 88 -12.45 3.96 -18.65
N LYS A 89 -11.80 4.29 -17.52
CA LYS A 89 -10.44 4.87 -17.51
C LYS A 89 -9.45 3.93 -16.84
N SER A 90 -8.17 4.04 -17.14
CA SER A 90 -7.14 3.46 -16.27
C SER A 90 -7.10 4.22 -14.96
N ILE A 91 -6.89 3.55 -13.83
CA ILE A 91 -6.76 4.18 -12.53
C ILE A 91 -5.27 4.31 -12.23
N ALA A 92 -4.83 5.51 -11.90
CA ALA A 92 -3.45 5.84 -11.56
C ALA A 92 -3.39 6.23 -10.08
N LEU A 93 -2.94 5.30 -9.24
CA LEU A 93 -2.61 5.58 -7.84
C LEU A 93 -1.30 6.35 -7.81
N CYS A 94 -1.38 7.58 -7.32
CA CYS A 94 -0.23 8.45 -7.16
C CYS A 94 0.36 8.27 -5.76
N SER A 95 1.63 7.88 -5.71
CA SER A 95 2.43 7.87 -4.48
C SER A 95 3.25 9.15 -4.40
N GLU A 96 3.41 9.65 -3.17
CA GLU A 96 4.48 10.60 -2.87
C GLU A 96 5.84 9.97 -3.22
N PRO A 97 6.82 10.78 -3.67
CA PRO A 97 8.03 10.25 -4.27
C PRO A 97 9.14 9.94 -3.26
N ASP A 98 8.80 9.83 -1.97
CA ASP A 98 9.73 9.35 -0.94
C ASP A 98 9.61 7.82 -0.75
N GLY A 99 10.70 7.21 -0.30
CA GLY A 99 10.79 5.76 -0.16
C GLY A 99 9.81 5.18 0.87
N LYS A 100 9.47 5.92 1.94
CA LYS A 100 8.56 5.43 2.99
C LYS A 100 7.13 5.35 2.45
N SER A 101 6.64 6.42 1.83
CA SER A 101 5.32 6.48 1.22
C SER A 101 5.17 5.48 0.07
N LEU A 102 6.20 5.36 -0.78
CA LEU A 102 6.21 4.38 -1.86
C LEU A 102 6.14 2.95 -1.30
N THR A 103 6.93 2.63 -0.28
CA THR A 103 6.94 1.29 0.34
C THR A 103 5.58 0.94 0.93
N ASN A 104 4.94 1.84 1.66
CA ASN A 104 3.59 1.62 2.19
C ASN A 104 2.52 1.52 1.10
N THR A 105 2.63 2.32 0.04
CA THR A 105 1.72 2.26 -1.11
C THR A 105 1.82 0.90 -1.81
N VAL A 106 3.04 0.43 -2.05
CA VAL A 106 3.29 -0.90 -2.63
C VAL A 106 2.80 -1.99 -1.69
N PHE A 107 3.04 -1.88 -0.38
CA PHE A 107 2.50 -2.82 0.62
C PHE A 107 0.98 -2.95 0.50
N LEU A 108 0.25 -1.83 0.54
CA LEU A 108 -1.21 -1.79 0.42
C LEU A 108 -1.72 -2.37 -0.91
N LEU A 109 -1.07 -2.03 -2.02
CA LEU A 109 -1.38 -2.60 -3.34
C LEU A 109 -1.23 -4.13 -3.33
N GLY A 110 -0.12 -4.65 -2.79
CA GLY A 110 0.10 -6.09 -2.69
C GLY A 110 -0.97 -6.75 -1.81
N VAL A 111 -1.31 -6.17 -0.67
CA VAL A 111 -2.38 -6.69 0.19
C VAL A 111 -3.74 -6.69 -0.50
N TYR A 112 -4.08 -5.62 -1.24
CA TYR A 112 -5.30 -5.57 -2.03
C TYR A 112 -5.35 -6.69 -3.08
N MET A 113 -4.24 -6.92 -3.80
CA MET A 113 -4.14 -8.02 -4.77
C MET A 113 -4.35 -9.40 -4.12
N MET A 114 -3.85 -9.60 -2.90
CA MET A 114 -4.06 -10.83 -2.15
C MET A 114 -5.51 -11.01 -1.69
N ILE A 115 -6.09 -9.98 -1.08
CA ILE A 115 -7.40 -10.04 -0.43
C ILE A 115 -8.52 -10.04 -1.48
N ARG A 116 -8.46 -9.13 -2.46
CA ARG A 116 -9.54 -8.90 -3.44
C ARG A 116 -9.37 -9.67 -4.74
N LEU A 117 -8.13 -9.84 -5.20
CA LEU A 117 -7.87 -10.51 -6.48
C LEU A 117 -7.39 -11.97 -6.32
N GLY A 118 -7.21 -12.43 -5.08
CA GLY A 118 -6.80 -13.79 -4.77
C GLY A 118 -5.39 -14.15 -5.27
N GLN A 119 -4.54 -13.15 -5.53
CA GLN A 119 -3.19 -13.36 -6.02
C GLN A 119 -2.26 -13.79 -4.86
N PRO A 120 -1.48 -14.88 -4.98
CA PRO A 120 -0.51 -15.23 -3.95
C PRO A 120 0.69 -14.26 -3.95
N PRO A 121 1.39 -14.08 -2.81
CA PRO A 121 2.58 -13.22 -2.73
C PRO A 121 3.62 -13.46 -3.84
N SER A 122 3.81 -14.72 -4.23
CA SER A 122 4.76 -15.12 -5.28
C SER A 122 4.42 -14.55 -6.67
N SER A 123 3.16 -14.24 -6.97
CA SER A 123 2.79 -13.59 -8.24
C SER A 123 2.81 -12.05 -8.16
N ILE A 124 2.88 -11.51 -6.94
CA ILE A 124 2.84 -10.07 -6.67
C ILE A 124 4.26 -9.49 -6.70
N ILE A 125 5.23 -10.16 -6.08
CA ILE A 125 6.61 -9.66 -5.94
C ILE A 125 7.22 -9.21 -7.28
N GLY A 126 7.11 -10.04 -8.33
CA GLY A 126 7.69 -9.73 -9.64
C GLY A 126 7.06 -8.51 -10.34
N LYS A 127 5.89 -8.05 -9.89
CA LYS A 127 5.23 -6.84 -10.44
C LYS A 127 5.91 -5.56 -9.98
N PHE A 128 6.61 -5.62 -8.85
CA PHE A 128 7.27 -4.48 -8.23
C PHE A 128 8.80 -4.54 -8.35
N GLU A 129 9.36 -5.53 -9.06
CA GLU A 129 10.81 -5.63 -9.30
C GLU A 129 11.43 -4.34 -9.85
N PRO A 130 10.81 -3.61 -10.80
CA PRO A 130 11.34 -2.32 -11.26
C PRO A 130 11.51 -1.28 -10.17
N LEU A 131 10.82 -1.42 -9.04
CA LEU A 131 10.82 -0.47 -7.93
C LEU A 131 11.68 -0.94 -6.76
N ARG A 132 12.24 -2.15 -6.82
CA ARG A 132 12.89 -2.83 -5.69
C ARG A 132 13.95 -1.98 -4.98
N GLU A 133 14.77 -1.25 -5.72
CA GLU A 133 15.83 -0.40 -5.17
C GLU A 133 15.31 0.82 -4.40
N GLN A 134 14.04 1.18 -4.59
CA GLN A 134 13.38 2.32 -3.95
C GLN A 134 12.53 1.90 -2.75
N LEU A 135 12.28 0.60 -2.59
CA LEU A 135 11.52 0.04 -1.48
C LEU A 135 12.42 -0.15 -0.27
N LEU A 136 11.91 0.24 0.89
CA LEU A 136 12.60 0.16 2.17
C LEU A 136 12.12 -1.06 2.96
N SER A 137 12.98 -1.59 3.82
CA SER A 137 12.56 -2.54 4.84
C SER A 137 11.92 -1.83 6.03
N PHE A 138 10.95 -2.48 6.68
CA PHE A 138 10.34 -1.97 7.90
C PHE A 138 11.25 -2.21 9.11
N ARG A 139 11.11 -1.33 10.11
CA ARG A 139 11.88 -1.33 11.36
C ARG A 139 10.94 -1.39 12.56
N ASP A 140 11.48 -1.74 13.71
CA ASP A 140 10.76 -1.64 14.97
C ASP A 140 10.75 -0.19 15.51
N VAL A 141 9.95 0.02 16.55
CA VAL A 141 9.74 1.32 17.22
C VAL A 141 10.86 1.68 18.20
N SER A 142 11.89 0.83 18.35
CA SER A 142 12.98 1.06 19.30
C SER A 142 13.84 2.25 18.88
N PRO A 143 14.27 3.10 19.83
CA PRO A 143 15.19 4.19 19.54
C PRO A 143 16.59 3.65 19.22
N GLY A 144 17.27 4.29 18.27
CA GLY A 144 18.67 4.00 17.94
C GLY A 144 18.85 3.04 16.77
N GLU A 145 19.95 2.28 16.81
CA GLU A 145 20.37 1.38 15.73
C GLU A 145 19.42 0.18 15.57
N GLN A 146 19.17 -0.19 14.32
CA GLN A 146 18.28 -1.29 13.96
C GLN A 146 19.03 -2.62 13.98
N ASN A 147 18.49 -3.60 14.70
CA ASN A 147 19.06 -4.95 14.78
C ASN A 147 18.30 -5.97 13.90
N PHE A 148 17.12 -5.60 13.40
CA PHE A 148 16.29 -6.44 12.56
C PHE A 148 15.49 -5.59 11.57
N HIS A 149 15.32 -6.12 10.36
CA HIS A 149 14.59 -5.46 9.29
C HIS A 149 13.57 -6.44 8.71
N LEU A 150 12.29 -6.07 8.75
CA LEU A 150 11.22 -6.88 8.17
C LEU A 150 11.02 -6.49 6.70
N GLN A 151 11.14 -7.46 5.79
CA GLN A 151 10.99 -7.19 4.36
C GLN A 151 9.51 -7.08 3.99
N LEU A 152 9.25 -6.36 2.91
CA LEU A 152 7.90 -6.20 2.34
C LEU A 152 7.24 -7.56 2.04
N GLU A 153 8.03 -8.48 1.51
CA GLU A 153 7.62 -9.85 1.19
C GLU A 153 7.21 -10.63 2.44
N ASP A 154 7.91 -10.45 3.56
CA ASP A 154 7.59 -11.12 4.82
C ASP A 154 6.22 -10.68 5.32
N CYS A 155 5.93 -9.37 5.24
CA CYS A 155 4.62 -8.82 5.57
C CYS A 155 3.53 -9.43 4.68
N TRP A 156 3.76 -9.54 3.37
CA TRP A 156 2.79 -10.15 2.46
C TRP A 156 2.57 -11.64 2.73
N GLN A 157 3.62 -12.40 3.03
CA GLN A 157 3.49 -13.82 3.41
C GLN A 157 2.69 -13.98 4.70
N GLY A 158 2.92 -13.11 5.68
CA GLY A 158 2.17 -13.06 6.94
C GLY A 158 0.68 -12.85 6.71
N ILE A 159 0.31 -11.79 5.97
CA ILE A 159 -1.09 -11.49 5.63
C ILE A 159 -1.72 -12.61 4.81
N TRP A 160 -0.99 -13.18 3.84
CA TRP A 160 -1.47 -14.30 3.04
C TRP A 160 -1.79 -15.53 3.90
N ARG A 161 -0.93 -15.84 4.88
CA ARG A 161 -1.15 -16.93 5.82
C ARG A 161 -2.33 -16.64 6.75
N ALA A 162 -2.42 -15.43 7.30
CA ALA A 162 -3.52 -14.99 8.14
C ALA A 162 -4.87 -15.11 7.41
N ARG A 163 -4.94 -14.66 6.15
CA ARG A 163 -6.12 -14.84 5.28
C ARG A 163 -6.49 -16.32 5.11
N LYS A 164 -5.51 -17.19 4.83
CA LYS A 164 -5.77 -18.65 4.69
C LYS A 164 -6.28 -19.31 5.97
N LEU A 165 -5.97 -18.73 7.13
CA LEU A 165 -6.43 -19.20 8.44
C LEU A 165 -7.75 -18.54 8.86
N GLY A 166 -8.30 -17.62 8.05
CA GLY A 166 -9.52 -16.87 8.36
C GLY A 166 -9.32 -15.75 9.39
N TRP A 167 -8.08 -15.33 9.66
CA TRP A 167 -7.80 -14.26 10.61
C TRP A 167 -8.00 -12.87 10.00
N VAL A 168 -7.79 -12.78 8.68
CA VAL A 168 -8.10 -11.59 7.89
C VAL A 168 -9.26 -11.94 6.96
N ASP A 169 -10.45 -11.54 7.36
CA ASP A 169 -11.68 -11.71 6.60
C ASP A 169 -12.40 -10.37 6.49
N PHE A 170 -12.46 -9.79 5.30
CA PHE A 170 -13.13 -8.50 5.04
C PHE A 170 -14.52 -8.69 4.43
N THR A 171 -15.17 -9.83 4.67
CA THR A 171 -16.60 -10.00 4.41
C THR A 171 -17.42 -9.27 5.49
N PRO A 172 -18.73 -9.03 5.26
CA PRO A 172 -19.58 -8.34 6.23
C PRO A 172 -19.70 -9.01 7.61
N THR A 173 -19.32 -10.28 7.73
CA THR A 173 -19.37 -11.05 8.99
C THR A 173 -18.00 -11.27 9.63
N GLY A 174 -16.93 -10.76 9.01
CA GLY A 174 -15.56 -10.89 9.48
C GLY A 174 -15.12 -9.67 10.29
N PHE A 175 -14.11 -8.97 9.78
CA PHE A 175 -13.50 -7.80 10.37
C PHE A 175 -14.48 -6.63 10.54
N SER A 176 -14.55 -6.08 11.76
CA SER A 176 -15.32 -4.90 12.09
C SER A 176 -14.39 -3.68 12.19
N TYR A 177 -14.47 -2.79 11.19
CA TYR A 177 -13.67 -1.55 11.18
C TYR A 177 -14.03 -0.62 12.35
N ASP A 178 -15.32 -0.49 12.67
CA ASP A 178 -15.80 0.39 13.73
C ASP A 178 -15.31 -0.07 15.11
N GLU A 179 -15.30 -1.39 15.34
CA GLU A 179 -14.75 -1.99 16.57
C GLU A 179 -13.23 -1.82 16.64
N TYR A 180 -12.53 -2.09 15.54
CA TYR A 180 -11.08 -1.93 15.45
C TYR A 180 -10.65 -0.50 15.81
N VAL A 181 -11.30 0.52 15.23
CA VAL A 181 -10.98 1.92 15.51
C VAL A 181 -11.44 2.36 16.90
N HIS A 182 -12.57 1.82 17.39
CA HIS A 182 -13.02 2.12 18.75
C HIS A 182 -11.96 1.73 19.78
N TYR A 183 -11.40 0.52 19.66
CA TYR A 183 -10.43 -0.02 20.61
C TYR A 183 -8.98 0.42 20.38
N ASP A 184 -8.67 0.99 19.22
CA ASP A 184 -7.38 1.66 18.93
C ASP A 184 -7.17 2.92 19.79
N ASP A 185 -8.26 3.57 20.22
CA ASP A 185 -8.18 4.73 21.10
C ASP A 185 -7.73 4.32 22.52
N PRO A 186 -6.67 4.93 23.08
CA PRO A 186 -6.23 4.64 24.44
C PRO A 186 -7.27 4.90 25.53
N LEU A 187 -8.23 5.79 25.28
CA LEU A 187 -9.37 6.01 26.19
C LEU A 187 -10.36 4.85 26.20
N ASN A 188 -10.32 4.01 25.15
CA ASN A 188 -11.15 2.83 24.97
C ASN A 188 -10.35 1.52 25.09
N ALA A 189 -9.14 1.58 25.66
CA ALA A 189 -8.28 0.48 26.13
C ALA A 189 -7.07 0.06 25.29
N ASP A 190 -6.76 0.72 24.17
CA ASP A 190 -5.49 0.53 23.41
C ASP A 190 -5.21 -0.96 23.10
N LEU A 191 -6.16 -1.64 22.45
CA LEU A 191 -6.09 -3.09 22.24
C LEU A 191 -6.56 -3.51 20.84
N HIS A 192 -5.95 -4.59 20.33
CA HIS A 192 -6.33 -5.22 19.07
C HIS A 192 -6.33 -6.73 19.19
N GLU A 193 -7.35 -7.37 18.61
CA GLU A 193 -7.35 -8.82 18.49
C GLU A 193 -6.40 -9.28 17.37
N VAL A 194 -5.37 -10.03 17.74
CA VAL A 194 -4.37 -10.58 16.80
C VAL A 194 -4.86 -11.87 16.14
N VAL A 195 -5.60 -12.70 16.89
CA VAL A 195 -6.20 -13.94 16.37
C VAL A 195 -7.66 -14.03 16.82
N PRO A 196 -8.63 -14.06 15.88
CA PRO A 196 -10.04 -14.07 16.19
C PRO A 196 -10.46 -15.16 17.18
N GLY A 197 -11.09 -14.73 18.27
CA GLY A 197 -11.56 -15.52 19.41
C GLY A 197 -10.46 -16.11 20.29
N LYS A 198 -9.22 -15.63 20.23
CA LYS A 198 -8.07 -16.27 20.93
C LYS A 198 -7.09 -15.31 21.60
N PHE A 199 -6.57 -14.33 20.87
CA PHE A 199 -5.49 -13.47 21.35
C PHE A 199 -5.84 -12.01 21.12
N VAL A 200 -5.95 -11.29 22.23
CA VAL A 200 -6.04 -9.82 22.34
C VAL A 200 -4.75 -9.34 22.97
#